data_AF-A0A453QMY1-F1
#
_entry.id   AF-A0A453QMY1-F1
#
_cell.length_a   1.000
_cell.length_b   1.000
_cell.length_c   1.000
_cell.angle_alpha   90.00
_cell.angle_beta   90.00
_cell.angle_gamma   90.00
#
_symmetry.space_group_name_H-M   'P 1'
#
loop_
_entity.id
_entity.type
_entity.pdbx_description
1 polymer ?
#
loop_
_entity_poly.entity_id
_entity_poly.type
_entity_poly.pdbx_seq_one_letter_code
_entity_poly.pdbx_strand_id
1 'polypeptide(L)'
;MMGDTLREGTHLDIESELNLIKHTQMELKANCATDKAQRKTMKELGLKRARRFGWPNTYVFTKAMGEMLLGHLRGDLPVVIIRPSIITSILKEPLPGWMEGVRTIDSVFLGYAKQALKFFLVDPNTIMDVIPGDMVVNSMMVAMLAHSGEQAQTIYHVTSSMSNPASYMTLRESAHRYFVDNPPRGENGEPIRLNKMRFFSTVARLRMYMVIKYKLPLEVRPIFRFEIGVKFDFADENETNVFVL
;
A
#
# COMPACT_ATOMS: atom_id res chain seq x y z
N MET A 1 -18.46 12.40 17.49
CA MET A 1 -17.91 11.76 16.26
C MET A 1 -17.93 12.65 15.04
N MET A 2 -18.95 13.50 14.81
CA MET A 2 -18.86 14.44 13.69
C MET A 2 -17.78 15.50 13.96
N GLY A 3 -16.74 15.47 13.11
CA GLY A 3 -15.62 16.41 13.18
C GLY A 3 -14.54 16.07 14.21
N ASP A 4 -14.61 14.92 14.89
CA ASP A 4 -13.50 14.43 15.71
C ASP A 4 -12.34 14.03 14.81
N THR A 5 -11.12 14.43 15.16
CA THR A 5 -9.93 14.17 14.33
C THR A 5 -8.86 13.42 15.11
N LEU A 6 -7.90 12.82 14.39
CA LEU A 6 -6.78 12.13 15.04
C LEU A 6 -5.80 13.09 15.70
N ARG A 7 -5.85 14.38 15.35
CA ARG A 7 -5.00 15.40 15.93
C ARG A 7 -5.78 16.15 17.01
N GLU A 8 -5.29 16.05 18.24
CA GLU A 8 -5.88 16.76 19.38
C GLU A 8 -5.98 18.27 19.11
N GLY A 9 -7.11 18.86 19.53
CA GLY A 9 -7.40 20.28 19.35
C GLY A 9 -7.81 20.69 17.94
N THR A 10 -8.02 19.75 17.01
CA THR A 10 -8.59 20.07 15.69
C THR A 10 -9.99 19.48 15.50
N HIS A 11 -10.87 20.28 14.89
CA HIS A 11 -12.22 19.87 14.49
C HIS A 11 -12.36 19.96 12.98
N LEU A 12 -12.96 18.93 12.38
CA LEU A 12 -13.15 18.81 10.94
C LEU A 12 -14.58 19.20 10.57
N ASP A 13 -14.72 20.39 9.97
CA ASP A 13 -15.94 20.79 9.27
C ASP A 13 -15.85 20.40 7.79
N ILE A 14 -16.64 19.41 7.40
CA ILE A 14 -16.67 18.86 6.05
C ILE A 14 -17.19 19.90 5.03
N GLU A 15 -18.12 20.77 5.41
CA GLU A 15 -18.64 21.80 4.51
C GLU A 15 -17.55 22.84 4.19
N SER A 16 -16.82 23.29 5.22
CA SER A 16 -15.64 24.14 5.05
C SER A 16 -14.58 23.50 4.14
N GLU A 17 -14.32 22.19 4.26
CA GLU A 17 -13.39 21.49 3.36
C GLU A 17 -13.87 21.44 1.91
N LEU A 18 -15.17 21.20 1.68
CA LEU A 18 -15.76 21.21 0.34
C LEU A 18 -15.69 22.61 -0.28
N ASN A 19 -15.96 23.65 0.50
CA ASN A 19 -15.87 25.04 0.04
C ASN A 19 -14.42 25.42 -0.30
N LEU A 20 -13.45 24.99 0.50
CA LEU A 20 -12.03 25.16 0.21
C LEU A 20 -11.64 24.49 -1.13
N ILE A 21 -12.07 23.25 -1.35
CA ILE A 21 -11.81 22.52 -2.60
C ILE A 21 -12.41 23.26 -3.80
N LYS A 22 -13.67 23.70 -3.70
CA LYS A 22 -14.36 24.45 -4.76
C LYS A 22 -13.62 25.75 -5.08
N HIS A 23 -13.24 26.52 -4.06
CA HIS A 23 -12.51 27.78 -4.23
C HIS A 23 -11.18 27.55 -4.95
N THR A 24 -10.37 26.58 -4.49
CA THR A 24 -9.09 26.27 -5.13
C THR A 24 -9.27 25.83 -6.59
N GLN A 25 -10.31 25.05 -6.89
CA GLN A 25 -10.61 24.67 -8.28
C GLN A 25 -10.99 25.88 -9.13
N MET A 26 -11.79 26.82 -8.60
CA MET A 26 -12.15 28.04 -9.30
C MET A 26 -10.93 28.92 -9.59
N GLU A 27 -10.05 29.12 -8.60
CA GLU A 27 -8.79 29.87 -8.77
C GLU A 27 -7.88 29.24 -9.83
N LEU A 28 -7.73 27.92 -9.80
CA LEU A 28 -6.91 27.19 -10.79
C LEU A 28 -7.45 27.34 -12.21
N LYS A 29 -8.78 27.33 -12.37
CA LYS A 29 -9.44 27.57 -13.66
C LYS A 29 -9.29 29.03 -14.11
N ALA A 30 -9.47 29.98 -13.20
CA ALA A 30 -9.32 31.42 -13.49
C ALA A 30 -7.89 31.77 -13.94
N ASN A 31 -6.89 31.10 -13.39
CA ASN A 31 -5.48 31.28 -13.76
C ASN A 31 -5.05 30.46 -15.00
N CYS A 32 -5.99 29.88 -15.75
CA CYS A 32 -5.72 29.05 -16.93
C CYS A 32 -4.66 27.96 -16.67
N ALA A 33 -4.66 27.37 -15.46
CA ALA A 33 -3.66 26.36 -15.09
C ALA A 33 -3.81 25.11 -15.95
N THR A 34 -2.68 24.56 -16.42
CA THR A 34 -2.66 23.30 -17.17
C THR A 34 -3.20 22.14 -16.33
N ASP A 35 -3.78 21.12 -16.97
CA ASP A 35 -4.31 19.92 -16.28
C ASP A 35 -3.27 19.27 -15.35
N LYS A 36 -2.01 19.25 -15.77
CA LYS A 36 -0.89 18.73 -14.97
C LYS A 36 -0.67 19.56 -13.70
N ALA A 37 -0.70 20.88 -13.82
CA ALA A 37 -0.57 21.79 -12.68
C ALA A 37 -1.77 21.65 -11.75
N GLN A 38 -2.99 21.62 -12.29
CA GLN A 38 -4.21 21.41 -11.51
C GLN A 38 -4.15 20.10 -10.70
N ARG A 39 -3.80 18.98 -11.34
CA ARG A 39 -3.69 17.67 -10.68
C ARG A 39 -2.64 17.68 -9.57
N LYS A 40 -1.49 18.33 -9.81
CA LYS A 40 -0.43 18.46 -8.80
C LYS A 40 -0.93 19.26 -7.59
N THR A 41 -1.50 20.44 -7.81
CA THR A 41 -2.03 21.30 -6.75
C THR A 41 -3.10 20.59 -5.94
N MET A 42 -4.06 19.93 -6.59
CA MET A 42 -5.12 19.20 -5.87
C MET A 42 -4.59 18.02 -5.05
N LYS A 43 -3.57 17.30 -5.56
CA LYS A 43 -2.91 16.22 -4.81
C LYS A 43 -2.19 16.75 -3.57
N GLU A 44 -1.48 17.87 -3.71
CA GLU A 44 -0.77 18.52 -2.61
C GLU A 44 -1.75 19.09 -1.57
N LEU A 45 -2.84 19.72 -2.01
CA LEU A 45 -3.91 20.20 -1.14
C LEU A 45 -4.48 19.05 -0.31
N GLY A 46 -4.91 17.96 -0.96
CA GLY A 46 -5.46 16.80 -0.26
C GLY A 46 -4.51 16.25 0.79
N LEU A 47 -3.22 16.10 0.46
CA LEU A 47 -2.22 15.61 1.39
C LEU A 47 -2.00 16.58 2.57
N LYS A 48 -2.02 17.89 2.31
CA LYS A 48 -1.95 18.93 3.35
C LYS A 48 -3.16 18.86 4.28
N ARG A 49 -4.37 18.63 3.74
CA ARG A 49 -5.59 18.49 4.54
C ARG A 49 -5.54 17.24 5.42
N ALA A 50 -5.21 16.08 4.85
CA ALA A 50 -5.07 14.84 5.62
C ALA A 50 -4.11 15.01 6.80
N ARG A 51 -2.91 15.55 6.56
CA ARG A 51 -1.91 15.81 7.60
C ARG A 51 -2.36 16.82 8.64
N ARG A 52 -3.10 17.88 8.24
CA ARG A 52 -3.60 18.90 9.16
C ARG A 52 -4.42 18.28 10.28
N PHE A 53 -5.25 17.30 9.96
CA PHE A 53 -6.15 16.63 10.88
C PHE A 53 -5.64 15.27 11.41
N GLY A 54 -4.37 14.94 11.15
CA GLY A 54 -3.69 13.78 11.72
C GLY A 54 -3.78 12.48 10.91
N TRP A 55 -4.37 12.49 9.71
CA TRP A 55 -4.40 11.29 8.85
C TRP A 55 -3.15 11.18 7.96
N PRO A 56 -2.61 9.97 7.77
CA PRO A 56 -1.33 9.76 7.10
C PRO A 56 -1.39 10.01 5.59
N ASN A 57 -2.56 9.84 4.97
CA ASN A 57 -2.77 10.02 3.55
C ASN A 57 -4.24 10.41 3.25
N THR A 58 -4.48 10.81 2.00
CA THR A 58 -5.80 11.25 1.54
C THR A 58 -6.83 10.15 1.55
N TYR A 59 -6.45 8.89 1.30
CA TYR A 59 -7.39 7.77 1.28
C TYR A 59 -8.01 7.51 2.66
N VAL A 60 -7.19 7.42 3.71
CA VAL A 60 -7.69 7.21 5.08
C VAL A 60 -8.50 8.43 5.52
N PHE A 61 -8.06 9.64 5.14
CA PHE A 61 -8.79 10.86 5.42
C PHE A 61 -10.19 10.88 4.79
N THR A 62 -10.31 10.52 3.50
CA THR A 62 -11.61 10.49 2.83
C THR A 62 -12.53 9.40 3.38
N LYS A 63 -12.00 8.23 3.75
CA LYS A 63 -12.77 7.18 4.42
C LYS A 63 -13.29 7.63 5.78
N ALA A 64 -12.44 8.27 6.58
CA ALA A 64 -12.85 8.83 7.87
C ALA A 64 -13.98 9.87 7.72
N MET A 65 -13.87 10.80 6.76
CA MET A 65 -14.95 11.75 6.45
C MET A 65 -16.25 11.03 6.04
N GLY A 66 -16.15 9.99 5.22
CA GLY A 66 -17.31 9.18 4.82
C GLY A 66 -18.01 8.53 6.01
N GLU A 67 -17.25 7.97 6.96
CA GLU A 67 -17.81 7.39 8.18
C GLU A 67 -18.47 8.44 9.08
N MET A 68 -17.88 9.64 9.19
CA MET A 68 -18.48 10.77 9.92
C MET A 68 -19.80 11.21 9.32
N LEU A 69 -19.85 11.36 7.99
CA LEU A 69 -21.07 11.70 7.26
C LEU A 69 -22.13 10.62 7.44
N LEU A 70 -21.75 9.34 7.35
CA LEU A 70 -22.69 8.24 7.55
C LEU A 70 -23.27 8.24 8.96
N GLY A 71 -22.43 8.46 9.99
CA GLY A 71 -22.91 8.56 11.37
C GLY A 71 -23.86 9.74 11.60
N HIS A 72 -23.68 10.84 10.88
CA HIS A 72 -24.53 12.03 10.98
C HIS A 72 -25.83 11.91 10.18
N LEU A 73 -25.76 11.37 8.97
CA LEU A 73 -26.86 11.35 7.99
C LEU A 73 -27.70 10.07 8.04
N ARG A 74 -27.34 9.06 8.85
CA ARG A 74 -28.07 7.77 8.90
C ARG A 74 -29.53 7.90 9.33
N GLY A 75 -29.89 8.94 10.09
CA GLY A 75 -31.20 9.00 10.74
C GLY A 75 -31.47 7.74 11.55
N ASP A 76 -32.59 7.09 11.26
CA ASP A 76 -33.02 5.84 11.93
C ASP A 76 -32.50 4.57 11.25
N LEU A 77 -31.67 4.69 10.20
CA LEU A 77 -31.10 3.55 9.51
C LEU A 77 -30.07 2.82 10.41
N PRO A 78 -30.22 1.50 10.61
CA PRO A 78 -29.18 0.65 11.17
C PRO A 78 -27.91 0.72 10.31
N VAL A 79 -26.77 1.02 10.91
CA VAL A 79 -25.49 1.12 10.19
C VAL A 79 -24.44 0.30 10.88
N VAL A 80 -23.81 -0.60 10.12
CA VAL A 80 -22.62 -1.31 10.56
C VAL A 80 -21.45 -0.94 9.65
N ILE A 81 -20.36 -0.49 10.26
CA ILE A 81 -19.11 -0.13 9.57
C ILE A 81 -18.09 -1.23 9.85
N ILE A 82 -17.66 -1.93 8.80
CA ILE A 82 -16.57 -2.90 8.86
C ILE A 82 -15.27 -2.23 8.46
N ARG A 83 -14.28 -2.24 9.35
CA ARG A 83 -12.92 -1.74 9.13
C ARG A 83 -11.95 -2.93 9.05
N PRO A 84 -11.78 -3.54 7.87
CA PRO A 84 -10.80 -4.61 7.71
C PRO A 84 -9.38 -4.05 7.66
N SER A 85 -8.41 -4.87 8.06
CA SER A 85 -7.00 -4.62 7.73
C SER A 85 -6.69 -4.99 6.27
N ILE A 86 -5.43 -5.20 5.91
CA ILE A 86 -5.06 -5.47 4.51
C ILE A 86 -5.65 -6.81 4.09
N ILE A 87 -6.62 -6.76 3.18
CA ILE A 87 -7.29 -7.96 2.68
C ILE A 87 -6.35 -8.72 1.74
N THR A 88 -6.15 -10.00 2.02
CA THR A 88 -5.38 -10.94 1.16
C THR A 88 -6.31 -11.87 0.39
N SER A 89 -5.74 -12.87 -0.28
CA SER A 89 -6.50 -13.93 -0.94
C SER A 89 -7.45 -14.67 0.00
N ILE A 90 -8.39 -15.40 -0.61
CA ILE A 90 -9.33 -16.28 0.07
C ILE A 90 -8.57 -17.43 0.73
N LEU A 91 -8.83 -17.67 2.01
CA LEU A 91 -8.21 -18.79 2.74
C LEU A 91 -8.89 -20.12 2.40
N LYS A 92 -10.23 -20.16 2.41
CA LYS A 92 -10.99 -21.42 2.33
C LYS A 92 -12.13 -21.42 1.31
N GLU A 93 -13.04 -20.44 1.32
CA GLU A 93 -14.27 -20.49 0.52
C GLU A 93 -14.54 -19.19 -0.24
N PRO A 94 -15.12 -19.23 -1.44
CA PRO A 94 -15.49 -20.42 -2.23
C PRO A 94 -14.32 -21.03 -3.03
N LEU A 95 -13.19 -20.31 -3.16
CA LEU A 95 -12.04 -20.75 -3.95
C LEU A 95 -10.73 -20.37 -3.24
N PRO A 96 -10.05 -21.31 -2.55
CA PRO A 96 -8.78 -21.05 -1.88
C PRO A 96 -7.74 -20.43 -2.81
N GLY A 97 -7.06 -19.40 -2.33
CA GLY A 97 -6.03 -18.68 -3.08
C GLY A 97 -6.57 -17.68 -4.11
N TRP A 98 -7.88 -17.59 -4.33
CA TRP A 98 -8.44 -16.58 -5.23
C TRP A 98 -8.23 -15.17 -4.70
N MET A 99 -7.98 -14.23 -5.61
CA MET A 99 -7.74 -12.82 -5.33
C MET A 99 -8.20 -11.95 -6.50
N GLU A 100 -8.81 -10.80 -6.19
CA GLU A 100 -9.27 -9.84 -7.19
C GLU A 100 -8.12 -8.93 -7.67
N GLY A 101 -7.25 -9.53 -8.49
CA GLY A 101 -6.06 -8.89 -9.03
C GLY A 101 -4.95 -8.68 -7.99
N VAL A 102 -3.82 -8.15 -8.45
CA VAL A 102 -2.62 -7.97 -7.63
C VAL A 102 -2.65 -6.59 -6.98
N ARG A 103 -2.77 -6.52 -5.65
CA ARG A 103 -2.83 -5.24 -4.91
C ARG A 103 -1.73 -5.18 -3.85
N THR A 104 -1.13 -4.00 -3.68
CA THR A 104 -0.18 -3.61 -2.61
C THR A 104 0.77 -4.70 -2.12
N ILE A 105 0.34 -5.61 -1.24
CA ILE A 105 1.18 -6.68 -0.71
C ILE A 105 1.38 -7.82 -1.72
N ASP A 106 0.38 -8.10 -2.55
CA ASP A 106 0.47 -9.13 -3.57
C ASP A 106 1.54 -8.80 -4.61
N SER A 107 1.74 -7.51 -4.92
CA SER A 107 2.80 -7.09 -5.84
C SER A 107 4.20 -7.30 -5.24
N VAL A 108 4.33 -7.22 -3.91
CA VAL A 108 5.56 -7.59 -3.21
C VAL A 108 5.82 -9.10 -3.36
N PHE A 109 4.81 -9.94 -3.14
CA PHE A 109 4.95 -11.39 -3.33
C PHE A 109 5.23 -11.77 -4.78
N LEU A 110 4.55 -11.16 -5.74
CA LEU A 110 4.76 -11.40 -7.16
C LEU A 110 6.15 -10.94 -7.61
N GLY A 111 6.57 -9.75 -7.18
CA GLY A 111 7.91 -9.22 -7.45
C GLY A 111 9.00 -10.11 -6.84
N TYR A 112 8.73 -10.66 -5.66
CA TYR A 112 9.62 -11.63 -5.01
C TYR A 112 9.68 -12.97 -5.76
N ALA A 113 8.53 -13.52 -6.15
CA ALA A 113 8.42 -14.76 -6.92
C ALA A 113 9.17 -14.66 -8.26
N LYS A 114 9.04 -13.53 -8.95
CA LYS A 114 9.76 -13.22 -10.20
C LYS A 114 11.22 -12.81 -9.99
N GLN A 115 11.69 -12.72 -8.74
CA GLN A 115 13.03 -12.22 -8.37
C GLN A 115 13.34 -10.80 -8.88
N ALA A 116 12.31 -10.04 -9.28
CA ALA A 116 12.39 -8.63 -9.63
C ALA A 116 12.57 -7.75 -8.38
N LEU A 117 11.95 -8.15 -7.26
CA LEU A 117 12.08 -7.49 -5.97
C LEU A 117 13.06 -8.25 -5.07
N LYS A 118 14.31 -7.77 -5.02
CA LYS A 118 15.40 -8.41 -4.24
C LYS A 118 15.51 -7.91 -2.80
N PHE A 119 14.93 -6.75 -2.52
CA PHE A 119 14.96 -6.13 -1.20
C PHE A 119 13.69 -5.31 -0.93
N PHE A 120 13.40 -5.10 0.36
CA PHE A 120 12.24 -4.34 0.81
C PHE A 120 12.60 -3.50 2.04
N LEU A 121 12.12 -2.26 2.10
CA LEU A 121 12.37 -1.34 3.22
C LEU A 121 11.28 -1.54 4.29
N VAL A 122 11.57 -2.37 5.28
CA VAL A 122 10.65 -2.66 6.37
C VAL A 122 11.44 -3.13 7.59
N ASP A 123 10.95 -2.82 8.79
CA ASP A 123 11.39 -3.52 9.99
C ASP A 123 10.79 -4.94 9.98
N PRO A 124 11.61 -6.01 9.98
CA PRO A 124 11.13 -7.39 9.98
C PRO A 124 10.16 -7.71 11.13
N ASN A 125 10.28 -7.02 12.26
CA ASN A 125 9.46 -7.29 13.45
C ASN A 125 8.13 -6.54 13.44
N THR A 126 7.94 -5.59 12.51
CA THR A 126 6.66 -4.89 12.35
C THR A 126 5.56 -5.88 12.01
N ILE A 127 4.43 -5.76 12.69
CA ILE A 127 3.23 -6.54 12.40
C ILE A 127 2.62 -6.03 11.09
N MET A 128 2.42 -6.94 10.16
CA MET A 128 1.68 -6.69 8.95
C MET A 128 0.25 -7.18 9.19
N ASP A 129 -0.64 -6.24 9.49
CA ASP A 129 -2.04 -6.57 9.76
C ASP A 129 -2.75 -6.95 8.45
N VAL A 130 -2.93 -8.25 8.26
CA VAL A 130 -3.62 -8.85 7.11
C VAL A 130 -4.79 -9.69 7.55
N ILE A 131 -5.80 -9.78 6.68
CA ILE A 131 -6.96 -10.64 6.91
C ILE A 131 -7.39 -11.32 5.59
N PRO A 132 -7.68 -12.63 5.58
CA PRO A 132 -8.25 -13.30 4.41
C PRO A 132 -9.61 -12.71 4.00
N GLY A 133 -9.85 -12.61 2.70
CA GLY A 133 -11.08 -12.00 2.16
C GLY A 133 -12.36 -12.71 2.60
N ASP A 134 -12.33 -14.03 2.69
CA ASP A 134 -13.46 -14.85 3.14
C ASP A 134 -13.79 -14.62 4.63
N MET A 135 -12.79 -14.37 5.47
CA MET A 135 -13.03 -13.98 6.88
C MET A 135 -13.70 -12.62 6.99
N VAL A 136 -13.36 -11.67 6.11
CA VAL A 136 -14.00 -10.34 6.07
C VAL A 136 -15.47 -10.47 5.66
N VAL A 137 -15.76 -11.25 4.62
CA VAL A 137 -17.14 -11.50 4.16
C VAL A 137 -17.96 -12.20 5.25
N ASN A 138 -17.41 -13.24 5.89
CA ASN A 138 -18.08 -13.91 7.00
C ASN A 138 -18.36 -12.95 8.15
N SER A 139 -17.41 -12.07 8.48
CA SER A 139 -17.61 -11.04 9.52
C SER A 139 -18.72 -10.06 9.15
N MET A 140 -18.80 -9.64 7.88
CA MET A 140 -19.89 -8.80 7.37
C MET A 140 -21.25 -9.48 7.53
N MET A 141 -21.37 -10.75 7.12
CA MET A 141 -22.63 -11.49 7.22
C MET A 141 -23.09 -11.66 8.67
N VAL A 142 -22.17 -12.01 9.58
CA VAL A 142 -22.45 -12.15 11.01
C VAL A 142 -22.88 -10.80 11.60
N ALA A 143 -22.17 -9.72 11.28
CA ALA A 143 -22.49 -8.40 11.78
C ALA A 143 -23.84 -7.89 11.28
N MET A 144 -24.19 -8.17 10.02
CA MET A 144 -25.51 -7.86 9.46
C MET A 144 -26.63 -8.60 10.20
N LEU A 145 -26.44 -9.89 10.49
CA LEU A 145 -27.41 -10.68 11.23
C LEU A 145 -27.54 -10.21 12.68
N ALA A 146 -26.41 -9.96 13.35
CA ALA A 146 -26.35 -9.54 14.76
C ALA A 146 -27.07 -8.22 15.00
N HIS A 147 -27.02 -7.29 14.04
CA HIS A 147 -27.69 -5.99 14.13
C HIS A 147 -28.99 -5.93 13.32
N SER A 148 -29.55 -7.08 12.92
CA SER A 148 -30.83 -7.13 12.21
C SER A 148 -31.94 -6.63 13.14
N GLY A 149 -32.45 -5.42 12.87
CA GLY A 149 -33.52 -4.79 13.65
C GLY A 149 -33.04 -3.84 14.76
N GLU A 150 -31.74 -3.63 14.93
CA GLU A 150 -31.20 -2.65 15.88
C GLU A 150 -30.98 -1.28 15.22
N GLN A 151 -31.51 -0.19 15.78
CA GLN A 151 -31.25 1.18 15.29
C GLN A 151 -29.89 1.75 15.77
N ALA A 152 -28.88 0.89 15.83
CA ALA A 152 -27.55 1.24 16.31
C ALA A 152 -26.58 1.55 15.16
N GLN A 153 -25.54 2.31 15.51
CA GLN A 153 -24.33 2.41 14.71
C GLN A 153 -23.23 1.60 15.39
N THR A 154 -22.76 0.54 14.73
CA THR A 154 -21.68 -0.31 15.26
C THR A 154 -20.49 -0.32 14.33
N ILE A 155 -19.29 -0.33 14.90
CA ILE A 155 -18.02 -0.39 14.16
C ILE A 155 -17.29 -1.66 14.57
N TYR A 156 -16.97 -2.51 13.61
CA TYR A 156 -16.12 -3.70 13.81
C TYR A 156 -14.77 -3.52 13.15
N HIS A 157 -13.70 -3.78 13.91
CA HIS A 157 -12.36 -3.91 13.36
C HIS A 157 -12.11 -5.39 13.06
N VAL A 158 -11.95 -5.71 11.77
CA VAL A 158 -11.71 -7.08 11.31
C VAL A 158 -10.23 -7.21 10.96
N THR A 159 -9.43 -7.53 11.97
CA THR A 159 -7.97 -7.50 11.92
C THR A 159 -7.36 -8.75 12.52
N SER A 160 -6.13 -9.09 12.15
CA SER A 160 -5.40 -10.21 12.75
C SER A 160 -4.42 -9.77 13.82
N SER A 161 -3.96 -8.52 13.81
CA SER A 161 -2.86 -8.02 14.65
C SER A 161 -3.02 -8.29 16.15
N MET A 162 -4.24 -8.24 16.69
CA MET A 162 -4.47 -8.46 18.13
C MET A 162 -4.58 -9.94 18.52
N SER A 163 -5.11 -10.80 17.63
CA SER A 163 -5.44 -12.20 17.96
C SER A 163 -4.46 -13.20 17.36
N ASN A 164 -3.90 -12.89 16.19
CA ASN A 164 -2.95 -13.72 15.46
C ASN A 164 -1.95 -12.85 14.67
N PRO A 165 -1.03 -12.15 15.36
CA PRO A 165 -0.11 -11.21 14.72
C PRO A 165 0.87 -11.90 13.78
N ALA A 166 0.90 -11.46 12.52
CA ALA A 166 1.91 -11.87 11.54
C ALA A 166 2.93 -10.74 11.33
N SER A 167 4.21 -11.00 11.65
CA SER A 167 5.29 -10.05 11.35
C SER A 167 5.73 -10.15 9.88
N TYR A 168 6.34 -9.08 9.36
CA TYR A 168 7.00 -9.13 8.05
C TYR A 168 8.03 -10.25 7.96
N MET A 169 8.72 -10.58 9.05
CA MET A 169 9.61 -11.73 9.13
C MET A 169 8.86 -13.04 8.85
N THR A 170 7.77 -13.31 9.57
CA THR A 170 6.95 -14.52 9.39
C THR A 170 6.49 -14.65 7.94
N LEU A 171 6.06 -13.56 7.33
CA LEU A 171 5.61 -13.54 5.93
C LEU A 171 6.73 -13.82 4.95
N ARG A 172 7.91 -13.24 5.17
CA ARG A 172 9.10 -13.49 4.35
C ARG A 172 9.53 -14.95 4.43
N GLU A 173 9.57 -15.52 5.63
CA GLU A 173 9.93 -16.94 5.83
C GLU A 173 8.91 -17.87 5.18
N SER A 174 7.62 -17.59 5.37
CA SER A 174 6.52 -18.39 4.81
C SER A 174 6.52 -18.33 3.28
N ALA A 175 6.66 -17.14 2.69
CA ALA A 175 6.75 -16.98 1.25
C ALA A 175 8.01 -17.62 0.66
N HIS A 176 9.17 -17.45 1.31
CA HIS A 176 10.40 -18.09 0.85
C HIS A 176 10.27 -19.61 0.85
N ARG A 177 9.74 -20.20 1.93
CA ARG A 177 9.47 -21.64 2.02
C ARG A 177 8.52 -22.09 0.91
N TYR A 178 7.37 -21.42 0.78
CA TYR A 178 6.37 -21.77 -0.23
C TYR A 178 6.94 -21.77 -1.65
N PHE A 179 7.68 -20.73 -2.04
CA PHE A 179 8.23 -20.64 -3.38
C PHE A 179 9.43 -21.57 -3.60
N VAL A 180 10.19 -21.93 -2.57
CA VAL A 180 11.23 -22.97 -2.70
C VAL A 180 10.58 -24.33 -3.01
N ASP A 181 9.49 -24.66 -2.33
CA ASP A 181 8.75 -25.91 -2.54
C ASP A 181 7.93 -25.88 -3.85
N ASN A 182 7.52 -24.68 -4.30
CA ASN A 182 6.72 -24.44 -5.49
C ASN A 182 7.38 -23.35 -6.36
N PRO A 183 8.50 -23.66 -7.05
CA PRO A 183 9.27 -22.66 -7.76
C PRO A 183 8.46 -22.03 -8.90
N PRO A 184 8.36 -20.69 -8.95
CA PRO A 184 7.76 -19.99 -10.08
C PRO A 184 8.51 -20.35 -11.36
N ARG A 185 7.79 -20.45 -12.48
CA ARG A 185 8.40 -20.71 -13.80
C ARG A 185 8.65 -19.41 -14.55
N GLY A 186 9.81 -19.33 -15.20
CA GLY A 186 10.14 -18.27 -16.13
C GLY A 186 9.35 -18.39 -17.44
N GLU A 187 9.56 -17.44 -18.35
CA GLU A 187 8.91 -17.45 -19.68
C GLU A 187 9.29 -18.68 -20.51
N ASN A 188 10.48 -19.22 -20.28
CA ASN A 188 10.99 -20.45 -20.88
C ASN A 188 10.48 -21.74 -20.19
N GLY A 189 9.63 -21.64 -19.17
CA GLY A 189 9.12 -22.77 -18.40
C GLY A 189 10.07 -23.30 -17.32
N GLU A 190 11.31 -22.79 -17.25
CA GLU A 190 12.30 -23.24 -16.27
C GLU A 190 12.02 -22.68 -14.87
N PRO A 191 12.29 -23.45 -13.80
CA PRO A 191 12.20 -22.97 -12.43
C PRO A 191 13.10 -21.74 -12.19
N ILE A 192 12.52 -20.66 -11.66
CA ILE A 192 13.27 -19.47 -11.27
C ILE A 192 14.10 -19.80 -10.02
N ARG A 193 15.42 -19.55 -10.08
CA ARG A 193 16.28 -19.65 -8.91
C ARG A 193 15.94 -18.56 -7.89
N LEU A 194 15.39 -18.98 -6.76
CA LEU A 194 14.97 -18.06 -5.69
C LEU A 194 16.13 -17.69 -4.77
N ASN A 195 16.34 -16.40 -4.60
CA ASN A 195 17.14 -15.85 -3.51
C ASN A 195 16.20 -15.30 -2.43
N LYS A 196 16.64 -15.34 -1.17
CA LYS A 196 15.87 -14.77 -0.07
C LYS A 196 15.85 -13.25 -0.16
N MET A 197 14.67 -12.65 0.00
CA MET A 197 14.51 -11.19 0.00
C MET A 197 15.24 -10.57 1.19
N ARG A 198 15.95 -9.46 0.95
CA ARG A 198 16.65 -8.71 2.00
C ARG A 198 15.75 -7.61 2.56
N PHE A 199 15.62 -7.55 3.88
CA PHE A 199 14.93 -6.44 4.53
C PHE A 199 15.91 -5.41 5.06
N PHE A 200 15.57 -4.14 4.88
CA PHE A 200 16.29 -3.02 5.44
C PHE A 200 15.34 -2.25 6.35
N SER A 201 15.67 -2.19 7.65
CA SER A 201 14.86 -1.45 8.62
C SER A 201 15.03 0.07 8.54
N THR A 202 16.04 0.57 7.84
CA THR A 202 16.32 2.00 7.72
C THR A 202 16.74 2.39 6.31
N VAL A 203 16.37 3.62 5.93
CA VAL A 203 16.78 4.22 4.65
C VAL A 203 18.30 4.32 4.53
N ALA A 204 19.00 4.60 5.63
CA ALA A 204 20.46 4.69 5.64
C ALA A 204 21.12 3.36 5.22
N ARG A 205 20.67 2.23 5.80
CA ARG A 205 21.17 0.89 5.44
C ARG A 205 20.84 0.54 3.99
N LEU A 206 19.62 0.84 3.54
CA LEU A 206 19.23 0.64 2.15
C LEU A 206 20.12 1.46 1.20
N ARG A 207 20.33 2.75 1.49
CA ARG A 207 21.20 3.63 0.68
C ARG A 207 22.63 3.13 0.62
N MET A 208 23.21 2.74 1.75
CA MET A 208 24.56 2.17 1.79
C MET A 208 24.68 0.91 0.93
N TYR A 209 23.70 0.00 1.02
CA TYR A 209 23.64 -1.18 0.17
C TYR A 209 23.51 -0.83 -1.32
N MET A 210 22.66 0.15 -1.66
CA MET A 210 22.49 0.61 -3.05
C MET A 210 23.79 1.18 -3.61
N VAL A 211 24.53 1.95 -2.81
CA VAL A 211 25.82 2.50 -3.20
C VAL A 211 26.83 1.38 -3.47
N ILE A 212 26.98 0.46 -2.52
CA ILE A 212 27.98 -0.62 -2.62
C ILE A 212 27.67 -1.56 -3.79
N LYS A 213 26.41 -1.97 -3.95
CA LYS A 213 26.05 -3.03 -4.90
C LYS A 213 25.78 -2.53 -6.31
N TYR A 214 25.26 -1.32 -6.47
CA TYR A 214 24.81 -0.81 -7.78
C TYR A 214 25.60 0.42 -8.22
N LYS A 215 25.77 1.42 -7.35
CA LYS A 215 26.42 2.69 -7.74
C LYS A 215 27.92 2.53 -8.00
N LEU A 216 28.66 1.94 -7.05
CA LEU A 216 30.12 1.78 -7.17
C LEU A 216 30.53 0.97 -8.42
N PRO A 217 29.91 -0.18 -8.73
CA PRO A 217 30.24 -0.90 -9.97
C PRO A 217 29.95 -0.10 -11.24
N LEU A 218 28.91 0.74 -11.25
CA LEU A 218 28.59 1.60 -12.39
C LEU A 218 29.62 2.72 -12.58
N GLU A 219 30.15 3.28 -11.50
CA GLU A 219 31.18 4.34 -11.54
C GLU A 219 32.58 3.79 -11.83
N VAL A 220 32.86 2.53 -11.46
CA VAL A 220 34.15 1.86 -11.71
C VAL A 220 34.21 1.25 -13.13
N ARG A 221 33.07 0.89 -13.74
CA ARG A 221 33.02 0.32 -15.12
C ARG A 221 33.64 1.22 -16.21
N PRO A 222 33.44 2.55 -16.23
CA PRO A 222 34.14 3.43 -17.18
C PRO A 222 35.65 3.52 -16.93
N ILE A 223 36.11 3.39 -15.68
CA ILE A 223 37.53 3.49 -15.32
C ILE A 223 38.31 2.27 -15.86
N PHE A 224 37.76 1.06 -15.70
CA PHE A 224 38.36 -0.15 -16.29
C PHE A 224 38.26 -0.22 -17.81
N ARG A 225 37.31 0.50 -18.43
CA ARG A 225 37.22 0.61 -19.90
C ARG A 225 38.34 1.48 -20.49
N PHE A 226 39.00 2.30 -19.68
CA PHE A 226 40.13 3.14 -20.11
C PHE A 226 41.50 2.45 -19.95
N GLU A 227 41.65 1.53 -18.99
CA GLU A 227 42.92 0.81 -18.74
C GLU A 227 43.10 -0.48 -19.55
N ILE A 228 42.03 -1.06 -20.10
CA ILE A 228 42.11 -2.26 -20.94
C ILE A 228 41.49 -1.95 -22.29
N GLY A 229 42.33 -1.57 -23.26
CA GLY A 229 41.96 -1.14 -24.61
C GLY A 229 41.33 -2.23 -25.47
N VAL A 230 40.14 -2.71 -25.09
CA VAL A 230 39.34 -3.66 -25.87
C VAL A 230 37.97 -3.04 -26.12
N LYS A 231 37.73 -2.64 -27.38
CA LYS A 231 36.40 -2.32 -27.89
C LYS A 231 35.59 -3.61 -27.95
N PHE A 232 34.52 -3.68 -27.17
CA PHE A 232 33.39 -4.56 -27.45
C PHE A 232 32.18 -3.68 -27.73
N ASP A 233 31.71 -3.71 -28.98
CA ASP A 233 30.44 -3.11 -29.38
C ASP A 233 29.30 -3.86 -28.70
N PHE A 234 28.46 -3.11 -27.99
CA PHE A 234 27.14 -3.57 -27.58
C PHE A 234 26.13 -2.49 -27.94
N ALA A 235 25.11 -2.91 -28.67
CA ALA A 235 24.03 -2.11 -29.22
C ALA A 235 23.24 -1.36 -28.15
N ASP A 236 22.62 -0.28 -28.62
CA ASP A 236 22.09 0.86 -27.89
C ASP A 236 21.07 0.57 -26.77
N GLU A 237 21.08 1.54 -25.87
CA GLU A 237 20.11 1.91 -24.85
C GLU A 237 18.65 1.71 -25.27
N ASN A 238 17.88 1.00 -24.44
CA ASN A 238 16.60 1.55 -23.99
C ASN A 238 16.06 0.86 -22.73
N GLU A 239 15.55 1.71 -21.84
CA GLU A 239 14.67 1.43 -20.71
C GLU A 239 15.25 0.72 -19.47
N THR A 240 15.60 1.53 -18.45
CA THR A 240 15.55 1.08 -17.06
C THR A 240 14.74 2.08 -16.23
N ASN A 241 13.42 1.94 -16.28
CA ASN A 241 12.51 2.53 -15.31
C ASN A 241 12.71 1.82 -13.96
N VAL A 242 13.47 2.42 -13.06
CA VAL A 242 13.55 1.99 -11.65
C VAL A 242 12.31 2.53 -10.94
N PHE A 243 11.28 1.70 -10.82
CA PHE A 243 10.18 1.95 -9.89
C PHE A 243 10.68 1.75 -8.46
N VAL A 244 10.78 2.85 -7.72
CA VAL A 244 10.83 2.84 -6.26
C VAL A 244 9.39 2.99 -5.78
N LEU A 245 8.83 1.93 -5.21
CA LEU A 245 7.60 1.97 -4.41
C LEU A 245 7.94 2.27 -2.95
#